data_AF-A0AAD5M1V7-F1
#
_entry.id   AF-A0AAD5M1V7-F1
#
_cell.length_a   1.000
_cell.length_b   1.000
_cell.length_c   1.000
_cell.angle_alpha   90.00
_cell.angle_beta   90.00
_cell.angle_gamma   90.00
#
_symmetry.space_group_name_H-M   'P 1'
#
loop_
_entity.id
_entity.type
_entity.pdbx_description
1 polymer ?
#
loop_
_entity_poly.entity_id
_entity_poly.type
_entity_poly.pdbx_seq_one_letter_code
_entity_poly.pdbx_strand_id
1 'polypeptide(L)'
;MFVARHALVRSSTALAARRTATPVTAVRHFRKNTPTKFTENKQVSGLAGVLEADNATYSHKVYHLSSLALLGLVPAAFVLSPSVLSVPVDLALGVVIPVHAHIGMNNVISDYVPKSQRTLARLAWLGVTGVMFLGILRNNIEGPGLTETLKTFWREDPKKAAKKHD
;
A
#
# COMPACT_ATOMS: atom_id res chain seq x y z
N MET A 1 21.64 -23.41 83.58
CA MET A 1 22.83 -22.64 84.03
C MET A 1 22.72 -21.26 83.39
N PHE A 2 22.50 -20.24 84.20
CA PHE A 2 22.32 -18.83 83.82
C PHE A 2 23.64 -18.17 83.43
N VAL A 3 23.69 -17.41 82.32
CA VAL A 3 24.52 -16.19 82.12
C VAL A 3 23.84 -15.37 81.00
N ALA A 4 23.03 -14.36 81.32
CA ALA A 4 23.37 -12.94 81.46
C ALA A 4 23.91 -12.24 80.19
N ARG A 5 23.01 -11.45 79.56
CA ARG A 5 23.12 -10.04 79.16
C ARG A 5 24.39 -9.60 78.40
N HIS A 6 24.19 -8.93 77.26
CA HIS A 6 24.59 -7.52 77.07
C HIS A 6 23.87 -6.92 75.86
N ALA A 7 23.00 -5.95 76.14
CA ALA A 7 22.49 -5.01 75.16
C ALA A 7 23.59 -4.00 74.81
N LEU A 8 23.71 -3.64 73.53
CA LEU A 8 24.46 -2.46 73.12
C LEU A 8 23.68 -1.73 72.04
N VAL A 9 22.91 -0.76 72.53
CA VAL A 9 22.33 0.34 71.77
C VAL A 9 23.47 1.14 71.14
N ARG A 10 23.47 1.28 69.82
CA ARG A 10 24.23 2.34 69.14
C ARG A 10 23.27 3.22 68.36
N SER A 11 22.91 4.31 69.02
CA SER A 11 22.43 5.53 68.39
C SER A 11 23.57 6.17 67.61
N SER A 12 23.37 6.46 66.33
CA SER A 12 24.17 7.45 65.61
C SER A 12 23.28 8.20 64.62
N THR A 13 22.76 9.31 65.12
CA THR A 13 22.76 10.64 64.48
C THR A 13 22.60 10.72 62.96
N ALA A 14 21.45 11.23 62.56
CA ALA A 14 21.14 11.73 61.24
C ALA A 14 22.10 12.85 60.80
N LEU A 15 22.71 12.69 59.63
CA LEU A 15 23.23 13.80 58.84
C LEU A 15 22.36 13.95 57.59
N ALA A 16 21.32 14.79 57.70
CA ALA A 16 20.55 15.22 56.54
C ALA A 16 21.42 16.15 55.69
N ALA A 17 22.05 15.60 54.65
CA ALA A 17 22.75 16.39 53.64
C ALA A 17 21.71 17.26 52.90
N ARG A 18 21.69 18.55 53.23
CA ARG A 18 20.89 19.58 52.57
C ARG A 18 21.38 19.69 51.12
N ARG A 19 20.73 18.96 50.20
CA ARG A 19 20.96 19.07 48.76
C ARG A 19 20.60 20.48 48.32
N THR A 20 21.60 21.27 47.94
CA THR A 20 21.42 22.54 47.25
C THR A 20 20.73 22.27 45.92
N ALA A 21 19.50 22.78 45.77
CA ALA A 21 18.78 22.72 44.51
C ALA A 21 19.53 23.56 43.47
N THR A 22 20.17 22.89 42.53
CA THR A 22 20.68 23.54 41.32
C THR A 22 19.47 23.99 40.52
N PRO A 23 19.36 25.28 40.12
CA PRO A 23 18.29 25.70 39.22
C PRO A 23 18.56 25.02 37.88
N VAL A 24 17.85 23.93 37.61
CA VAL A 24 17.78 23.35 36.28
C VAL A 24 16.96 24.33 35.46
N THR A 25 17.61 25.31 34.85
CA THR A 25 17.06 26.07 33.73
C THR A 25 16.95 25.08 32.58
N ALA A 26 15.93 24.22 32.64
CA ALA A 26 15.53 23.33 31.57
C ALA A 26 14.90 24.20 30.48
N VAL A 27 15.73 24.99 29.80
CA VAL A 27 15.42 25.42 28.45
C VAL A 27 15.23 24.12 27.69
N ARG A 28 13.97 23.81 27.36
CA ARG A 28 13.65 22.74 26.44
C ARG A 28 14.34 23.09 25.13
N HIS A 29 15.58 22.64 24.97
CA HIS A 29 16.19 22.59 23.66
C HIS A 29 15.22 21.76 22.84
N PHE A 30 14.53 22.42 21.90
CA PHE A 30 13.81 21.75 20.85
C PHE A 30 14.84 20.83 20.21
N ARG A 31 14.80 19.54 20.58
CA ARG A 31 15.70 18.55 20.04
C ARG A 31 15.41 18.62 18.55
N LYS A 32 16.33 19.19 17.78
CA LYS A 32 16.37 19.08 16.33
C LYS A 32 16.66 17.61 16.06
N ASN A 33 15.68 16.76 16.35
CA ASN A 33 15.60 15.46 15.73
C ASN A 33 15.60 15.80 14.25
N THR A 34 16.62 15.34 13.53
CA THR A 34 16.54 15.17 12.08
C THR A 34 15.13 14.67 11.82
N PRO A 35 14.31 15.36 10.99
CA PRO A 35 12.93 14.96 10.80
C PRO A 35 12.97 13.47 10.53
N THR A 36 12.38 12.66 11.40
CA THR A 36 12.20 11.24 11.14
C THR A 36 11.24 11.25 9.98
N LYS A 37 11.79 11.29 8.76
CA LYS A 37 11.03 11.14 7.54
C LYS A 37 10.39 9.77 7.70
N PHE A 38 9.11 9.76 8.07
CA PHE A 38 8.34 8.54 8.22
C PHE A 38 8.32 7.73 6.91
N THR A 39 8.72 8.38 5.81
CA THR A 39 8.92 7.85 4.48
C THR A 39 10.35 8.17 4.01
N GLU A 40 11.36 7.45 4.51
CA GLU A 40 12.60 7.38 3.73
C GLU A 40 12.24 6.61 2.46
N ASN A 41 12.15 7.31 1.32
CA ASN A 41 11.93 6.69 0.02
C ASN A 41 13.14 5.78 -0.24
N LYS A 42 13.06 4.54 0.23
CA LYS A 42 14.07 3.53 -0.07
C LYS A 42 13.98 3.30 -1.57
N GLN A 43 15.04 3.65 -2.29
CA GLN A 43 15.18 3.24 -3.67
C GLN A 43 15.44 1.74 -3.69
N VAL A 44 14.36 0.98 -3.60
CA VAL A 44 14.35 -0.46 -3.83
C VAL A 44 14.23 -0.70 -5.33
N SER A 45 15.18 -1.44 -5.88
CA SER A 45 15.23 -1.81 -7.29
C SER A 45 14.89 -3.30 -7.47
N GLY A 46 14.65 -3.70 -8.72
CA GLY A 46 14.33 -5.10 -9.06
C GLY A 46 13.04 -5.60 -8.42
N LEU A 47 13.03 -6.88 -8.03
CA LEU A 47 11.86 -7.54 -7.44
C LEU A 47 11.39 -6.88 -6.15
N ALA A 48 12.33 -6.37 -5.33
CA ALA A 48 11.98 -5.65 -4.10
C ALA A 48 11.22 -4.35 -4.40
N GLY A 49 11.54 -3.66 -5.50
CA GLY A 49 10.82 -2.46 -5.94
C GLY A 49 9.41 -2.75 -6.45
N VAL A 50 9.20 -3.91 -7.06
CA VAL A 50 7.86 -4.39 -7.45
C VAL A 50 7.06 -4.79 -6.21
N LEU A 51 7.69 -5.50 -5.29
CA LEU A 51 7.03 -5.98 -4.07
C LEU A 51 6.68 -4.84 -3.10
N GLU A 52 7.53 -3.82 -2.98
CA GLU A 52 7.33 -2.62 -2.15
C GLU A 52 6.98 -1.40 -3.00
N ALA A 53 6.00 -1.56 -3.87
CA ALA A 53 5.63 -0.54 -4.86
C ALA A 53 5.14 0.79 -4.25
N ASP A 54 4.83 0.83 -2.95
CA ASP A 54 4.43 2.02 -2.21
C ASP A 54 5.61 2.85 -1.65
N ASN A 55 6.84 2.32 -1.63
CA ASN A 55 7.99 3.01 -1.04
C ASN A 55 8.92 3.66 -2.07
N ALA A 56 8.88 3.21 -3.33
CA ALA A 56 9.76 3.72 -4.37
C ALA A 56 9.23 5.02 -4.99
N THR A 57 10.07 6.06 -5.04
CA THR A 57 9.73 7.36 -5.67
C THR A 57 9.23 7.20 -7.10
N TYR A 58 9.81 6.25 -7.84
CA TYR A 58 9.41 5.98 -9.22
C TYR A 58 8.01 5.38 -9.30
N SER A 59 7.68 4.44 -8.41
CA SER A 59 6.37 3.79 -8.38
C SER A 59 5.24 4.79 -8.08
N HIS A 60 5.46 5.80 -7.24
CA HIS A 60 4.49 6.90 -7.05
C HIS A 60 4.28 7.73 -8.33
N LYS A 61 5.34 7.99 -9.10
CA LYS A 61 5.20 8.67 -10.40
C LYS A 61 4.41 7.81 -11.39
N VAL A 62 4.72 6.52 -11.45
CA VAL A 62 3.97 5.55 -12.26
C VAL A 62 2.51 5.48 -11.82
N TYR A 63 2.23 5.55 -10.51
CA TYR A 63 0.87 5.56 -9.99
C TYR A 63 0.09 6.78 -10.51
N HIS A 64 0.62 7.99 -10.37
CA HIS A 64 -0.04 9.19 -10.92
C HIS A 64 -0.21 9.14 -12.44
N LEU A 65 0.82 8.68 -13.17
CA LEU A 65 0.73 8.51 -14.61
C LEU A 65 -0.34 7.50 -15.00
N SER A 66 -0.45 6.38 -14.27
CA SER A 66 -1.48 5.37 -14.50
C SER A 66 -2.88 5.92 -14.20
N SER A 67 -3.05 6.78 -13.18
CA SER A 67 -4.33 7.46 -12.92
C SER A 67 -4.73 8.36 -14.10
N LEU A 68 -3.79 9.16 -14.63
CA LEU A 68 -4.03 10.01 -15.78
C LEU A 68 -4.30 9.19 -17.05
N ALA A 69 -3.60 8.07 -17.21
CA ALA A 69 -3.84 7.14 -18.32
C ALA A 69 -5.24 6.55 -18.23
N LEU A 70 -5.68 6.06 -17.06
CA LEU A 70 -7.04 5.54 -16.87
C LEU A 70 -8.11 6.62 -17.11
N LEU A 71 -7.87 7.85 -16.66
CA LEU A 71 -8.76 8.98 -16.89
C LEU A 71 -9.04 9.21 -18.38
N GLY A 72 -8.05 9.01 -19.25
CA GLY A 72 -8.21 9.13 -20.71
C GLY A 72 -8.67 7.84 -21.39
N LEU A 73 -8.10 6.69 -21.00
CA LEU A 73 -8.35 5.40 -21.66
C LEU A 73 -9.76 4.88 -21.41
N VAL A 74 -10.32 5.08 -20.22
CA VAL A 74 -11.67 4.61 -19.90
C VAL A 74 -12.73 5.28 -20.80
N PRO A 75 -12.83 6.63 -20.89
CA PRO A 75 -13.79 7.24 -21.82
C PRO A 75 -13.47 6.93 -23.29
N ALA A 76 -12.19 6.82 -23.67
CA ALA A 76 -11.81 6.41 -25.02
C ALA A 76 -12.32 5.00 -25.37
N ALA A 77 -12.22 4.06 -24.44
CA ALA A 77 -12.78 2.71 -24.58
C ALA A 77 -14.30 2.75 -24.80
N PHE A 78 -15.02 3.56 -24.01
CA PHE A 78 -16.45 3.75 -24.19
C PHE A 78 -16.84 4.28 -25.57
N VAL A 79 -16.10 5.24 -26.12
CA VAL A 79 -16.41 5.84 -27.43
C VAL A 79 -16.04 4.91 -28.57
N LEU A 80 -14.91 4.21 -28.49
CA LEU A 80 -14.37 3.45 -29.61
C LEU A 80 -15.02 2.07 -29.81
N SER A 81 -15.68 1.51 -28.79
CA SER A 81 -16.30 0.18 -28.91
C SER A 81 -17.74 0.24 -29.44
N PRO A 82 -18.21 -0.70 -30.29
CA PRO A 82 -17.47 -1.79 -30.92
C PRO A 82 -16.71 -1.33 -32.16
N SER A 83 -15.38 -1.37 -32.14
CA SER A 83 -14.56 -1.18 -33.34
C SER A 83 -13.18 -1.81 -33.18
N VAL A 84 -12.50 -2.05 -34.30
CA VAL A 84 -11.11 -2.54 -34.31
C VAL A 84 -10.15 -1.56 -33.61
N LEU A 85 -10.51 -0.27 -33.53
CA LEU A 85 -9.73 0.74 -32.81
C LEU A 85 -9.78 0.56 -31.28
N SER A 86 -10.69 -0.27 -30.75
CA SER A 86 -10.69 -0.58 -29.31
C SER A 86 -9.56 -1.53 -28.91
N VAL A 87 -9.01 -2.33 -29.83
CA VAL A 87 -7.92 -3.30 -29.54
C VAL A 87 -6.68 -2.65 -28.88
N PRO A 88 -6.07 -1.58 -29.42
CA PRO A 88 -4.94 -0.93 -28.76
C PRO A 88 -5.32 -0.33 -27.40
N VAL A 89 -6.55 0.14 -27.24
CA VAL A 89 -7.07 0.66 -25.96
C VAL A 89 -7.24 -0.46 -24.95
N ASP A 90 -7.77 -1.61 -25.37
CA ASP A 90 -7.93 -2.80 -24.55
C ASP A 90 -6.58 -3.34 -24.07
N LEU A 91 -5.58 -3.39 -24.96
CA LEU A 91 -4.21 -3.78 -24.59
C LEU A 91 -3.58 -2.79 -23.60
N ALA A 92 -3.76 -1.48 -23.82
CA ALA A 92 -3.28 -0.46 -22.90
C ALA A 92 -3.95 -0.58 -21.52
N LEU A 93 -5.28 -0.68 -21.48
CA LEU A 93 -6.05 -0.92 -20.25
C LEU A 93 -5.61 -2.22 -19.56
N GLY A 94 -5.27 -3.24 -20.34
CA GLY A 94 -4.80 -4.52 -19.81
C GLY A 94 -3.47 -4.46 -19.06
N VAL A 95 -2.64 -3.44 -19.31
CA VAL A 95 -1.42 -3.17 -18.53
C VAL A 95 -1.67 -2.13 -17.44
N VAL A 96 -2.34 -1.04 -17.79
CA VAL A 96 -2.51 0.12 -16.90
C VAL A 96 -3.37 -0.24 -15.69
N ILE A 97 -4.46 -1.01 -15.87
CA ILE A 97 -5.33 -1.40 -14.76
C ILE A 97 -4.56 -2.23 -13.71
N PRO A 98 -3.88 -3.36 -14.07
CA PRO A 98 -3.13 -4.12 -13.08
C PRO A 98 -2.01 -3.31 -12.41
N VAL A 99 -1.27 -2.46 -13.15
CA VAL A 99 -0.21 -1.64 -12.57
C VAL A 99 -0.77 -0.64 -11.54
N HIS A 100 -1.85 0.07 -11.90
CA HIS A 100 -2.50 1.02 -11.01
C HIS A 100 -3.03 0.33 -9.74
N ALA A 101 -3.73 -0.79 -9.91
CA ALA A 101 -4.26 -1.59 -8.80
C ALA A 101 -3.14 -2.16 -7.93
N HIS A 102 -2.01 -2.58 -8.54
CA HIS A 102 -0.88 -3.14 -7.80
C HIS A 102 -0.28 -2.14 -6.82
N ILE A 103 0.04 -0.93 -7.32
CA ILE A 103 0.64 0.12 -6.50
C ILE A 103 -0.38 0.63 -5.47
N GLY A 104 -1.63 0.85 -5.88
CA GLY A 104 -2.70 1.31 -4.99
C GLY A 104 -2.93 0.39 -3.80
N MET A 105 -3.01 -0.92 -4.03
CA MET A 105 -3.19 -1.89 -2.94
C MET A 105 -1.95 -2.03 -2.06
N ASN A 106 -0.73 -1.83 -2.59
CA ASN A 106 0.46 -1.80 -1.74
C ASN A 106 0.40 -0.67 -0.70
N ASN A 107 -0.20 0.48 -1.04
CA ASN A 107 -0.47 1.54 -0.05
C ASN A 107 -1.46 1.06 1.03
N VAL A 108 -2.55 0.40 0.63
CA VAL A 108 -3.55 -0.16 1.57
C VAL A 108 -2.92 -1.21 2.48
N ILE A 109 -2.11 -2.12 1.94
CA ILE A 109 -1.38 -3.12 2.71
C ILE A 109 -0.44 -2.43 3.72
N SER A 110 0.19 -1.32 3.33
CA SER A 110 1.04 -0.56 4.23
C SER A 110 0.30 0.16 5.35
N ASP A 111 -0.95 0.55 5.13
CA ASP A 111 -1.75 1.24 6.14
C ASP A 111 -2.36 0.26 7.15
N TYR A 112 -2.77 -0.94 6.70
CA TYR A 112 -3.61 -1.82 7.52
C TYR A 112 -2.98 -3.17 7.89
N VAL A 113 -1.94 -3.64 7.19
CA VAL A 113 -1.31 -4.92 7.51
C VAL A 113 -0.16 -4.74 8.49
N PRO A 114 -0.15 -5.50 9.62
CA PRO A 114 0.95 -5.50 10.57
C PRO A 114 2.29 -5.79 9.89
N LYS A 115 3.37 -5.14 10.34
CA LYS A 115 4.72 -5.26 9.75
C LYS A 115 5.20 -6.70 9.62
N SER A 116 4.83 -7.58 10.56
CA SER A 116 5.20 -9.01 10.56
C SER A 116 4.59 -9.81 9.41
N GLN A 117 3.45 -9.38 8.87
CA GLN A 117 2.71 -10.09 7.82
C GLN A 117 2.75 -9.37 6.47
N ARG A 118 3.31 -8.16 6.43
CA ARG A 118 3.29 -7.28 5.25
C ARG A 118 3.93 -7.91 4.02
N THR A 119 5.09 -8.56 4.17
CA THR A 119 5.78 -9.19 3.04
C THR A 119 4.95 -10.32 2.44
N LEU A 120 4.31 -11.15 3.28
CA LEU A 120 3.43 -12.22 2.83
C LEU A 120 2.21 -11.65 2.09
N ALA A 121 1.57 -10.62 2.65
CA ALA A 121 0.44 -9.95 2.02
C ALA A 121 0.81 -9.35 0.64
N ARG A 122 1.97 -8.69 0.55
CA ARG A 122 2.49 -8.13 -0.73
C ARG A 122 2.79 -9.23 -1.75
N LEU A 123 3.35 -10.36 -1.33
CA LEU A 123 3.61 -11.50 -2.21
C LEU A 123 2.31 -12.12 -2.72
N ALA A 124 1.34 -12.33 -1.84
CA ALA A 124 0.01 -12.82 -2.23
C ALA A 124 -0.64 -11.86 -3.22
N TRP A 125 -0.56 -10.55 -2.96
CA TRP A 125 -1.10 -9.53 -3.84
C TRP A 125 -0.39 -9.45 -5.20
N LEU A 126 0.93 -9.65 -5.22
CA LEU A 126 1.68 -9.78 -6.47
C LEU A 126 1.18 -10.98 -7.29
N GLY A 127 0.89 -12.11 -6.63
CA GLY A 127 0.24 -13.26 -7.27
C GLY A 127 -1.12 -12.92 -7.88
N VAL A 128 -1.99 -12.25 -7.11
CA VAL A 128 -3.31 -11.78 -7.58
C VAL A 128 -3.17 -10.85 -8.80
N THR A 129 -2.22 -9.92 -8.74
CA THR A 129 -1.93 -8.98 -9.84
C THR A 129 -1.46 -9.74 -11.09
N GLY A 130 -0.61 -10.75 -10.93
CA GLY A 130 -0.16 -11.61 -12.04
C GLY A 130 -1.32 -12.37 -12.69
N VAL A 131 -2.19 -12.98 -11.89
CA VAL A 131 -3.40 -13.67 -12.40
C VAL A 131 -4.32 -12.69 -13.11
N MET A 132 -4.53 -11.50 -12.54
CA MET A 132 -5.34 -10.44 -13.15
C MET A 132 -4.76 -10.01 -14.51
N PHE A 133 -3.46 -9.73 -14.57
CA PHE A 133 -2.79 -9.34 -15.79
C PHE A 133 -2.91 -10.42 -16.88
N LEU A 134 -2.62 -11.68 -16.54
CA LEU A 134 -2.70 -12.80 -17.48
C LEU A 134 -4.14 -13.05 -17.95
N GLY A 135 -5.12 -12.98 -17.05
CA GLY A 135 -6.53 -13.15 -17.40
C GLY A 135 -7.03 -12.07 -18.36
N ILE A 136 -6.65 -10.82 -18.09
CA ILE A 136 -6.98 -9.69 -18.98
C ILE A 136 -6.26 -9.81 -20.32
N LEU A 137 -4.96 -10.14 -20.32
CA LEU A 137 -4.17 -10.30 -21.53
C LEU A 137 -4.75 -11.41 -22.41
N ARG A 138 -5.08 -12.57 -21.82
CA ARG A 138 -5.76 -13.68 -22.49
C ARG A 138 -7.08 -13.23 -23.12
N ASN A 139 -7.90 -12.46 -22.40
CA ASN A 139 -9.16 -11.94 -22.93
C ASN A 139 -8.96 -10.95 -24.09
N ASN A 140 -7.87 -10.17 -24.07
CA ASN A 140 -7.57 -9.23 -25.14
C ASN A 140 -6.98 -9.88 -26.40
N ILE A 141 -6.28 -11.00 -26.27
CA ILE A 141 -5.66 -11.72 -27.41
C ILE A 141 -6.63 -12.72 -28.02
N GLU A 142 -7.31 -13.51 -27.19
CA GLU A 142 -8.12 -14.64 -27.64
C GLU A 142 -9.62 -14.44 -27.46
N GLY A 143 -10.00 -13.45 -26.65
CA GLY A 143 -11.39 -13.10 -26.39
C GLY A 143 -11.85 -11.87 -27.17
N PRO A 144 -13.06 -11.37 -26.86
CA PRO A 144 -13.63 -10.18 -27.48
C PRO A 144 -12.89 -8.86 -27.13
N GLY A 145 -11.94 -8.88 -26.20
CA GLY A 145 -11.34 -7.68 -25.62
C GLY A 145 -12.10 -7.17 -24.39
N LEU A 146 -11.38 -6.49 -23.50
CA LEU A 146 -11.92 -5.93 -22.25
C LEU A 146 -13.19 -5.10 -22.47
N THR A 147 -13.15 -4.17 -23.43
CA THR A 147 -14.24 -3.21 -23.62
C THR A 147 -15.51 -3.87 -24.14
N GLU A 148 -15.43 -4.75 -25.14
CA GLU A 148 -16.60 -5.50 -25.60
C GLU A 148 -17.13 -6.46 -24.54
N THR A 149 -16.24 -7.09 -23.76
CA THR A 149 -16.65 -7.93 -22.63
C THR A 149 -17.48 -7.14 -21.61
N LEU A 150 -17.06 -5.91 -21.29
CA LEU A 150 -17.80 -5.01 -20.41
C LEU A 150 -19.12 -4.54 -21.02
N LYS A 151 -19.13 -4.16 -22.30
CA LYS A 151 -20.38 -3.70 -22.95
C LYS A 151 -21.39 -4.81 -23.16
N THR A 152 -20.95 -6.03 -23.45
CA THR A 152 -21.85 -7.18 -23.56
C THR A 152 -22.55 -7.48 -22.24
N PHE A 153 -21.88 -7.25 -21.09
CA PHE A 153 -22.52 -7.34 -19.78
C PHE A 153 -23.63 -6.29 -19.57
N TRP A 154 -23.52 -5.12 -20.21
CA TRP A 154 -24.52 -4.04 -20.13
C TRP A 154 -25.61 -4.06 -21.22
N ARG A 155 -25.44 -4.83 -22.30
CA ARG A 155 -26.47 -4.97 -23.33
C ARG A 155 -27.53 -5.98 -22.87
N GLU A 156 -28.77 -5.81 -23.33
CA GLU A 156 -29.80 -6.82 -23.11
C GLU A 156 -29.39 -8.15 -23.75
N ASP A 157 -29.75 -9.25 -23.10
CA ASP A 157 -29.50 -10.59 -23.63
C ASP A 157 -30.17 -10.70 -25.02
N PRO A 158 -29.41 -11.01 -26.09
CA PRO A 158 -29.96 -11.12 -27.43
C PRO A 158 -31.15 -12.09 -27.51
N LYS A 159 -31.20 -13.11 -26.63
CA LYS A 159 -32.32 -14.05 -26.56
C LYS A 159 -33.60 -13.43 -26.00
N LYS A 160 -33.48 -12.47 -25.08
CA LYS A 160 -34.63 -11.74 -24.53
C LYS A 160 -35.13 -10.68 -25.50
N ALA A 161 -34.23 -10.02 -26.22
CA ALA A 161 -34.58 -9.07 -27.25
C ALA A 161 -35.33 -9.74 -28.42
N ALA A 162 -34.86 -10.92 -28.89
CA ALA A 162 -35.51 -11.66 -29.96
C ALA A 162 -36.97 -12.03 -29.64
N LYS A 163 -37.24 -12.54 -28.42
CA LYS A 163 -38.60 -12.89 -27.97
C LYS A 163 -39.57 -11.72 -27.83
N LYS A 164 -39.10 -10.47 -27.85
CA LYS A 164 -39.94 -9.28 -27.69
C LYS A 164 -40.52 -8.80 -29.02
N HIS A 165 -39.99 -9.31 -30.14
CA HIS A 165 -40.37 -8.93 -31.49
C HIS A 165 -41.16 -10.01 -32.25
N ASP A 166 -41.41 -11.16 -31.61
CA ASP A 166 -42.36 -12.20 -32.03
C ASP A 166 -43.70 -12.02 -31.27
#